data_AF-A0A528V7P6-F1
#
_entry.id   AF-A0A528V7P6-F1
#
_cell.length_a   1.000
_cell.length_b   1.000
_cell.length_c   1.000
_cell.angle_alpha   90.00
_cell.angle_beta   90.00
_cell.angle_gamma   90.00
#
_symmetry.space_group_name_H-M   'P 1'
#
loop_
_entity.id
_entity.type
_entity.pdbx_description
1 polymer ?
#
loop_
_entity_poly.entity_id
_entity_poly.type
_entity_poly.pdbx_seq_one_letter_code
_entity_poly.pdbx_strand_id
1 'polypeptide(L)'
;MDPLILSRIQFGANISFHILFPAITIALGWVLLFFKLRYNATGDSAWMRAYFTWVKVFALSFAMGVVSGVTMSFQFGTNWPGYMETVGNIAGPLLAYEVLTAFFLEAAFLGIMLFGFRRVSNRIHTLATVLVAGGTTVSAFWIIALNSWMQTPAGFEMIDGKAHALDWWAVIFNPSMPYRLVHMLLASGLTVSFLIAGCSALRYFYGDRSESMWKALRTGVFAAAILIPIQIFAGDQHGLN
;
A
#
# COMPACT_ATOMS: atom_id res chain seq x y z
N MET A 1 -7.05 -31.20 -13.74
CA MET A 1 -5.78 -30.48 -13.47
C MET A 1 -5.34 -30.84 -12.07
N ASP A 2 -4.03 -30.99 -11.84
CA ASP A 2 -3.43 -31.28 -10.53
C ASP A 2 -3.80 -30.19 -9.50
N PRO A 3 -4.24 -30.55 -8.26
CA PRO A 3 -4.54 -29.59 -7.20
C PRO A 3 -3.43 -28.55 -6.95
N LEU A 4 -2.15 -28.95 -7.06
CA LEU A 4 -1.05 -28.01 -6.88
C LEU A 4 -1.05 -26.89 -7.93
N ILE A 5 -1.31 -27.24 -9.19
CA ILE A 5 -1.41 -26.27 -10.29
C ILE A 5 -2.62 -25.36 -10.09
N LEU A 6 -3.77 -25.92 -9.70
CA LEU A 6 -4.98 -25.14 -9.43
C LEU A 6 -4.77 -24.15 -8.28
N SER A 7 -4.12 -24.57 -7.19
CA SER A 7 -3.77 -23.69 -6.06
C SER A 7 -2.85 -22.54 -6.48
N ARG A 8 -1.86 -22.80 -7.36
CA ARG A 8 -0.98 -21.76 -7.90
C ARG A 8 -1.73 -20.76 -8.78
N ILE A 9 -2.59 -21.24 -9.68
CA ILE A 9 -3.40 -20.38 -10.55
C ILE A 9 -4.35 -19.53 -9.71
N GLN A 10 -5.04 -20.14 -8.74
CA GLN A 10 -5.98 -19.43 -7.88
C GLN A 10 -5.28 -18.37 -7.01
N PHE A 11 -4.15 -18.70 -6.40
CA PHE A 11 -3.37 -17.74 -5.61
C PHE A 11 -2.81 -16.62 -6.51
N GLY A 12 -2.27 -16.96 -7.68
CA GLY A 12 -1.77 -16.02 -8.67
C GLY A 12 -2.84 -15.04 -9.16
N ALA A 13 -4.05 -15.52 -9.44
CA ALA A 13 -5.18 -14.69 -9.82
C ALA A 13 -5.59 -13.73 -8.70
N ASN A 14 -5.69 -14.24 -7.46
CA ASN A 14 -6.09 -13.42 -6.31
C ASN A 14 -5.05 -12.34 -5.98
N ILE A 15 -3.77 -12.68 -5.89
CA ILE A 15 -2.71 -11.71 -5.57
C ILE A 15 -2.53 -10.66 -6.67
N SER A 16 -2.66 -11.06 -7.95
CA SER A 16 -2.60 -10.13 -9.09
C SER A 16 -3.79 -9.16 -9.10
N PHE A 17 -4.97 -9.62 -8.70
CA PHE A 17 -6.12 -8.74 -8.53
C PHE A 17 -5.96 -7.84 -7.31
N HIS A 18 -5.53 -8.41 -6.18
CA HIS A 18 -5.36 -7.70 -4.92
C HIS A 18 -4.40 -6.53 -5.07
N ILE A 19 -3.21 -6.74 -5.66
CA ILE A 19 -2.15 -5.70 -5.71
C ILE A 19 -2.57 -4.42 -6.43
N LEU A 20 -3.56 -4.50 -7.34
CA LEU A 20 -4.11 -3.32 -8.04
C LEU A 20 -4.63 -2.26 -7.07
N PHE A 21 -5.06 -2.65 -5.87
CA PHE A 21 -5.66 -1.72 -4.91
C PHE A 21 -4.66 -1.14 -3.90
N PRO A 22 -3.85 -1.94 -3.16
CA PRO A 22 -2.82 -1.40 -2.28
C PRO A 22 -1.79 -0.53 -3.01
N ALA A 23 -1.42 -0.89 -4.25
CA ALA A 23 -0.51 -0.06 -5.05
C ALA A 23 -1.06 1.35 -5.30
N ILE A 24 -2.39 1.52 -5.27
CA ILE A 24 -3.04 2.84 -5.32
C ILE A 24 -3.14 3.45 -3.93
N THR A 25 -3.67 2.73 -2.93
CA THR A 25 -4.00 3.33 -1.63
C THR A 25 -2.78 3.79 -0.84
N ILE A 26 -1.66 3.08 -0.91
CA ILE A 26 -0.42 3.46 -0.19
C ILE A 26 -0.01 4.90 -0.54
N ALA A 27 0.30 5.17 -1.81
CA ALA A 27 0.72 6.51 -2.22
C ALA A 27 -0.44 7.53 -2.29
N LEU A 28 -1.67 7.11 -2.61
CA LEU A 28 -2.79 8.05 -2.72
C LEU A 28 -3.17 8.64 -1.36
N GLY A 29 -3.00 7.90 -0.27
CA GLY A 29 -3.13 8.42 1.09
C GLY A 29 -2.21 9.62 1.34
N TRP A 30 -0.93 9.51 0.94
CA TRP A 30 0.05 10.60 1.06
C TRP A 30 -0.26 11.78 0.13
N VAL A 31 -0.74 11.53 -1.09
CA VAL A 31 -1.17 12.63 -1.99
C VAL A 31 -2.39 13.37 -1.44
N LEU A 32 -3.35 12.66 -0.83
CA LEU A 32 -4.50 13.26 -0.16
C LEU A 32 -4.05 14.12 1.03
N LEU A 33 -3.11 13.61 1.83
CA LEU A 33 -2.49 14.41 2.89
C LEU A 33 -1.84 15.67 2.31
N PHE A 34 -1.07 15.56 1.22
CA PHE A 34 -0.47 16.70 0.55
C PHE A 34 -1.51 17.74 0.10
N PHE A 35 -2.58 17.34 -0.59
CA PHE A 35 -3.65 18.26 -0.99
C PHE A 35 -4.27 18.97 0.23
N LYS A 36 -4.49 18.23 1.31
CA LYS A 36 -5.04 18.79 2.54
C LYS A 36 -4.08 19.79 3.20
N LEU A 37 -2.79 19.49 3.26
CA LEU A 37 -1.77 20.40 3.79
C LEU A 37 -1.63 21.65 2.93
N ARG A 38 -1.70 21.53 1.60
CA ARG A 38 -1.70 22.68 0.69
C ARG A 38 -2.94 23.55 0.89
N TYR A 39 -4.12 22.96 1.09
CA TYR A 39 -5.32 23.71 1.46
C TYR A 39 -5.14 24.44 2.80
N ASN A 40 -4.65 23.75 3.84
CA ASN A 40 -4.42 24.35 5.16
C ASN A 40 -3.44 25.54 5.11
N ALA A 41 -2.40 25.44 4.28
CA ALA A 41 -1.38 26.48 4.16
C ALA A 41 -1.83 27.69 3.32
N THR A 42 -2.69 27.48 2.32
CA THR A 42 -3.02 28.52 1.32
C THR A 42 -4.45 29.05 1.40
N GLY A 43 -5.35 28.34 2.07
CA GLY A 43 -6.80 28.61 2.05
C GLY A 43 -7.47 28.32 0.69
N ASP A 44 -6.70 27.89 -0.31
CA ASP A 44 -7.20 27.74 -1.67
C ASP A 44 -8.07 26.48 -1.83
N SER A 45 -9.36 26.73 -2.00
CA SER A 45 -10.41 25.71 -2.09
C SER A 45 -10.22 24.71 -3.24
N ALA A 46 -9.43 25.01 -4.27
CA ALA A 46 -9.18 24.06 -5.35
C ALA A 46 -8.35 22.84 -4.89
N TRP A 47 -7.48 23.00 -3.88
CA TRP A 47 -6.78 21.87 -3.27
C TRP A 47 -7.74 20.93 -2.56
N MET A 48 -8.70 21.49 -1.82
CA MET A 48 -9.70 20.69 -1.12
C MET A 48 -10.70 20.04 -2.09
N ARG A 49 -11.05 20.71 -3.20
CA ARG A 49 -11.82 20.08 -4.29
C ARG A 49 -11.06 18.90 -4.90
N ALA A 50 -9.75 19.01 -5.11
CA ALA A 50 -8.92 17.90 -5.58
C ALA A 50 -8.93 16.74 -4.56
N TYR A 51 -8.75 17.03 -3.26
CA TYR A 51 -8.92 16.04 -2.19
C TYR A 51 -10.25 15.30 -2.29
N PHE A 52 -11.37 16.01 -2.42
CA PHE A 52 -12.70 15.38 -2.47
C PHE A 52 -12.93 14.53 -3.72
N THR A 53 -12.28 14.83 -4.84
CA THR A 53 -12.32 13.94 -6.00
C THR A 53 -11.55 12.65 -5.70
N TRP A 54 -10.32 12.78 -5.23
CA TRP A 54 -9.40 11.66 -5.09
C TRP A 54 -9.67 10.78 -3.88
N VAL A 55 -10.28 11.31 -2.81
CA VAL A 55 -10.67 10.52 -1.64
C VAL A 55 -11.76 9.49 -1.98
N LYS A 56 -12.57 9.73 -3.02
CA LYS A 56 -13.56 8.75 -3.50
C LYS A 56 -12.88 7.57 -4.19
N VAL A 57 -11.87 7.84 -5.01
CA VAL A 57 -11.05 6.79 -5.65
C VAL A 57 -10.32 6.00 -4.57
N PHE A 58 -9.71 6.69 -3.61
CA PHE A 58 -9.08 6.06 -2.46
C PHE A 58 -10.05 5.14 -1.71
N ALA A 59 -11.26 5.62 -1.38
CA ALA A 59 -12.25 4.82 -0.65
C ALA A 59 -12.66 3.55 -1.41
N LEU A 60 -12.88 3.66 -2.73
CA LEU A 60 -13.22 2.51 -3.57
C LEU A 60 -12.06 1.50 -3.63
N SER A 61 -10.85 1.97 -3.93
CA SER A 61 -9.66 1.12 -3.95
C SER A 61 -9.43 0.46 -2.59
N PHE A 62 -9.55 1.21 -1.51
CA PHE A 62 -9.40 0.68 -0.16
C PHE A 62 -10.39 -0.44 0.14
N ALA A 63 -11.68 -0.23 -0.14
CA ALA A 63 -12.70 -1.26 0.07
C ALA A 63 -12.39 -2.56 -0.71
N MET A 64 -12.01 -2.43 -1.98
CA MET A 64 -11.62 -3.58 -2.80
C MET A 64 -10.34 -4.27 -2.30
N GLY A 65 -9.38 -3.48 -1.80
CA GLY A 65 -8.17 -3.97 -1.15
C GLY A 65 -8.49 -4.82 0.08
N VAL A 66 -9.39 -4.36 0.96
CA VAL A 66 -9.81 -5.12 2.14
C VAL A 66 -10.44 -6.46 1.75
N VAL A 67 -11.40 -6.47 0.81
CA VAL A 67 -12.11 -7.70 0.41
C VAL A 67 -11.15 -8.74 -0.18
N SER A 68 -10.28 -8.30 -1.08
CA SER A 68 -9.29 -9.19 -1.73
C SER A 68 -8.18 -9.62 -0.77
N GLY A 69 -7.77 -8.75 0.16
CA GLY A 69 -6.75 -9.05 1.17
C GLY A 69 -7.22 -10.10 2.17
N VAL A 70 -8.45 -9.98 2.69
CA VAL A 70 -9.05 -11.00 3.56
C VAL A 70 -9.08 -12.36 2.87
N THR A 71 -9.47 -12.38 1.58
CA THR A 71 -9.46 -13.61 0.78
C THR A 71 -8.05 -14.21 0.68
N MET A 72 -7.03 -13.38 0.45
CA MET A 72 -5.62 -13.80 0.40
C MET A 72 -5.15 -14.39 1.73
N SER A 73 -5.48 -13.77 2.86
CA SER A 73 -5.09 -14.27 4.18
C SER A 73 -5.63 -15.68 4.45
N PHE A 74 -6.86 -15.97 4.05
CA PHE A 74 -7.42 -17.32 4.19
C PHE A 74 -6.78 -18.34 3.24
N GLN A 75 -6.35 -17.93 2.04
CA GLN A 75 -5.69 -18.84 1.08
C GLN A 75 -4.39 -19.44 1.63
N PHE A 76 -3.65 -18.74 2.49
CA PHE A 76 -2.47 -19.32 3.15
C PHE A 76 -2.84 -20.56 3.98
N GLY A 77 -3.96 -20.53 4.70
CA GLY A 77 -4.42 -21.66 5.51
C GLY A 77 -5.10 -22.76 4.68
N THR A 78 -6.00 -22.40 3.77
CA THR A 78 -6.83 -23.39 3.06
C THR A 78 -6.08 -24.11 1.95
N ASN A 79 -5.22 -23.41 1.21
CA ASN A 79 -4.59 -23.93 0.00
C ASN A 79 -3.11 -24.28 0.20
N TRP A 80 -2.49 -23.76 1.27
CA TRP A 80 -1.08 -23.97 1.59
C TRP A 80 -0.84 -24.45 3.03
N PRO A 81 -1.58 -25.47 3.52
CA PRO A 81 -1.48 -25.90 4.92
C PRO A 81 -0.06 -26.38 5.29
N GLY A 82 0.60 -27.18 4.44
CA GLY A 82 1.97 -27.64 4.70
C GLY A 82 3.01 -26.51 4.75
N TYR A 83 2.80 -25.43 3.96
CA TYR A 83 3.62 -24.23 4.07
C TYR A 83 3.43 -23.56 5.43
N MET A 84 2.18 -23.37 5.87
CA MET A 84 1.89 -22.76 7.17
C MET A 84 2.32 -23.65 8.35
N GLU A 85 2.28 -24.97 8.23
CA GLU A 85 2.84 -25.90 9.23
C GLU A 85 4.36 -25.75 9.35
N THR A 86 5.04 -25.49 8.23
CA THR A 86 6.49 -25.35 8.17
C THR A 86 6.93 -23.97 8.68
N VAL A 87 6.38 -22.86 8.16
CA VAL A 87 6.90 -21.51 8.44
C VAL A 87 5.99 -20.66 9.32
N GLY A 88 4.90 -21.24 9.85
CA GLY A 88 3.87 -20.51 10.59
C GLY A 88 4.38 -19.75 11.82
N ASN A 89 5.42 -20.23 12.51
CA ASN A 89 5.99 -19.52 13.66
C ASN A 89 6.69 -18.19 13.29
N ILE A 90 6.96 -17.97 12.00
CA ILE A 90 7.55 -16.74 11.46
C ILE A 90 6.50 -15.95 10.67
N ALA A 91 5.83 -16.61 9.73
CA ALA A 91 4.83 -15.97 8.87
C ALA A 91 3.61 -15.47 9.66
N GLY A 92 3.15 -16.26 10.64
CA GLY A 92 1.98 -15.94 11.46
C GLY A 92 2.13 -14.62 12.21
N PRO A 93 3.20 -14.40 13.00
CA PRO A 93 3.44 -13.13 13.67
C PRO A 93 3.53 -11.93 12.72
N LEU A 94 4.23 -12.04 11.58
CA LEU A 94 4.34 -10.94 10.62
C LEU A 94 2.97 -10.53 10.03
N LEU A 95 2.15 -11.52 9.66
CA LEU A 95 0.76 -11.29 9.22
C LEU A 95 -0.12 -10.72 10.34
N ALA A 96 0.07 -11.18 11.58
CA ALA A 96 -0.69 -10.67 12.72
C ALA A 96 -0.34 -9.19 13.02
N TYR A 97 0.94 -8.82 12.92
CA TYR A 97 1.37 -7.43 13.11
C TYR A 97 0.82 -6.49 12.04
N GLU A 98 0.70 -6.95 10.79
CA GLU A 98 0.01 -6.20 9.73
C GLU A 98 -1.41 -5.84 10.17
N VAL A 99 -2.19 -6.82 10.63
CA VAL A 99 -3.57 -6.60 11.07
C VAL A 99 -3.62 -5.69 12.31
N LEU A 100 -2.82 -5.99 13.33
CA LEU A 100 -2.88 -5.29 14.61
C LEU A 100 -2.43 -3.82 14.53
N THR A 101 -1.40 -3.54 13.72
CA THR A 101 -0.77 -2.21 13.71
C THR A 101 -1.26 -1.32 12.58
N ALA A 102 -1.55 -1.88 11.40
CA ALA A 102 -1.96 -1.11 10.24
C ALA A 102 -3.48 -1.15 10.06
N PHE A 103 -4.08 -2.33 9.97
CA PHE A 103 -5.51 -2.47 9.65
C PHE A 103 -6.41 -1.82 10.70
N PHE A 104 -6.13 -2.03 11.99
CA PHE A 104 -6.90 -1.36 13.06
C PHE A 104 -6.73 0.17 13.05
N LEU A 105 -5.52 0.66 12.77
CA LEU A 105 -5.26 2.09 12.67
C LEU A 105 -6.04 2.70 11.50
N GLU A 106 -5.99 2.05 10.34
CA GLU A 106 -6.74 2.46 9.16
C GLU A 106 -8.24 2.43 9.42
N ALA A 107 -8.79 1.31 9.91
CA ALA A 107 -10.21 1.15 10.15
C ALA A 107 -10.77 2.20 11.14
N ALA A 108 -10.01 2.54 12.18
CA ALA A 108 -10.41 3.54 13.17
C ALA A 108 -10.48 4.96 12.59
N PHE A 109 -9.50 5.36 11.77
CA PHE A 109 -9.37 6.74 11.28
C PHE A 109 -9.95 6.96 9.88
N LEU A 110 -10.17 5.91 9.09
CA LEU A 110 -10.73 6.00 7.74
C LEU A 110 -12.11 6.65 7.74
N GLY A 111 -13.00 6.27 8.67
CA GLY A 111 -14.32 6.88 8.78
C GLY A 111 -14.26 8.40 8.98
N ILE A 112 -13.30 8.87 9.78
CA ILE A 112 -13.06 10.30 10.01
C ILE A 112 -12.50 10.95 8.74
N MET A 113 -11.56 10.30 8.05
CA MET A 113 -10.97 10.81 6.80
C MET A 113 -12.00 10.94 5.66
N LEU A 114 -12.97 10.02 5.59
CA LEU A 114 -13.98 9.99 4.53
C LEU A 114 -15.17 10.91 4.83
N PHE A 115 -15.66 10.92 6.08
CA PHE A 115 -16.94 11.55 6.44
C PHE A 115 -16.81 12.67 7.46
N GLY A 116 -15.64 12.83 8.08
CA GLY A 116 -15.41 13.74 9.19
C GLY A 116 -15.19 15.20 8.79
N PHE A 117 -15.02 15.53 7.50
CA PHE A 117 -14.55 16.87 7.08
C PHE A 117 -15.39 18.03 7.65
N ARG A 118 -16.71 17.87 7.71
CA ARG A 118 -17.63 18.88 8.30
C ARG A 118 -18.07 18.56 9.73
N ARG A 119 -17.61 17.44 10.30
CA ARG A 119 -18.07 16.91 11.60
C ARG A 119 -17.01 16.99 12.70
N VAL A 120 -15.72 17.06 12.34
CA VAL A 120 -14.61 17.21 13.27
C VAL A 120 -13.78 18.44 12.95
N SER A 121 -12.94 18.86 13.89
CA SER A 121 -12.01 19.97 13.65
C SER A 121 -11.04 19.65 12.52
N ASN A 122 -10.54 20.69 11.84
CA ASN A 122 -9.55 20.50 10.76
C ASN A 122 -8.29 19.78 11.24
N ARG A 123 -7.87 19.99 12.50
CA ARG A 123 -6.73 19.29 13.11
C ARG A 123 -6.98 17.80 13.22
N ILE A 124 -8.15 17.39 13.74
CA ILE A 124 -8.52 15.98 13.87
C ILE A 124 -8.63 15.32 12.48
N HIS A 125 -9.27 16.00 11.52
CA HIS A 125 -9.32 15.46 10.16
C HIS A 125 -7.93 15.34 9.53
N THR A 126 -7.01 16.27 9.80
CA THR A 126 -5.63 16.18 9.27
C THR A 126 -4.91 15.00 9.90
N LEU A 127 -5.03 14.84 11.22
CA LEU A 127 -4.46 13.69 11.94
C LEU A 127 -5.00 12.37 11.41
N ALA A 128 -6.32 12.27 11.19
CA ALA A 128 -6.92 11.07 10.61
C ALA A 128 -6.32 10.76 9.22
N THR A 129 -6.15 11.76 8.36
CA THR A 129 -5.50 11.57 7.05
C THR A 129 -4.04 11.11 7.18
N VAL A 130 -3.27 11.65 8.15
CA VAL A 130 -1.90 11.20 8.44
C VAL A 130 -1.88 9.75 8.89
N LEU A 131 -2.75 9.38 9.84
CA LEU A 131 -2.79 8.04 10.41
C LEU A 131 -3.23 6.99 9.39
N VAL A 132 -4.15 7.33 8.48
CA VAL A 132 -4.54 6.44 7.39
C VAL A 132 -3.38 6.27 6.39
N ALA A 133 -2.70 7.34 5.97
CA ALA A 133 -1.56 7.24 5.04
C ALA A 133 -0.35 6.52 5.66
N GLY A 134 -0.11 6.75 6.95
CA GLY A 134 0.91 6.04 7.72
C GLY A 134 0.56 4.57 7.89
N GLY A 135 -0.69 4.26 8.24
CA GLY A 135 -1.20 2.90 8.36
C GLY A 135 -0.98 2.08 7.11
N THR A 136 -1.36 2.59 5.93
CA THR A 136 -1.18 1.86 4.67
C THR A 136 0.30 1.61 4.34
N THR A 137 1.18 2.51 4.77
CA THR A 137 2.64 2.34 4.63
C THR A 137 3.18 1.29 5.60
N VAL A 138 2.66 1.23 6.82
CA VAL A 138 3.01 0.20 7.82
C VAL A 138 2.48 -1.18 7.40
N SER A 139 1.29 -1.27 6.79
CA SER A 139 0.81 -2.52 6.18
C SER A 139 1.77 -2.99 5.09
N ALA A 140 2.16 -2.10 4.17
CA ALA A 140 3.14 -2.42 3.12
C ALA A 140 4.48 -2.90 3.70
N PHE A 141 4.94 -2.31 4.80
CA PHE A 141 6.14 -2.77 5.51
C PHE A 141 6.04 -4.22 5.97
N TRP A 142 4.96 -4.59 6.69
CA TRP A 142 4.83 -5.93 7.25
C TRP A 142 4.67 -7.02 6.18
N ILE A 143 3.86 -6.76 5.16
CA ILE A 143 3.65 -7.75 4.09
C ILE A 143 4.92 -7.92 3.23
N ILE A 144 5.68 -6.84 3.01
CA ILE A 144 6.96 -6.92 2.30
C ILE A 144 8.04 -7.55 3.19
N ALA A 145 8.04 -7.36 4.50
CA ALA A 145 8.94 -8.07 5.41
C ALA A 145 8.74 -9.59 5.28
N LEU A 146 7.49 -10.06 5.30
CA LEU A 146 7.16 -11.46 5.05
C LEU A 146 7.60 -11.92 3.66
N ASN A 147 7.22 -11.19 2.60
CA ASN A 147 7.56 -11.58 1.23
C ASN A 147 9.08 -11.63 0.99
N SER A 148 9.83 -10.71 1.60
CA SER A 148 11.28 -10.65 1.51
C SER A 148 11.91 -11.82 2.26
N TRP A 149 11.39 -12.16 3.45
CA TRP A 149 11.85 -13.32 4.20
C TRP A 149 11.59 -14.62 3.45
N MET A 150 10.48 -14.75 2.73
CA MET A 150 10.20 -15.91 1.86
C MET A 150 11.22 -16.09 0.72
N GLN A 151 11.96 -15.02 0.37
CA GLN A 151 12.90 -14.97 -0.76
C GLN A 151 14.34 -15.11 -0.28
N THR A 152 14.69 -14.42 0.81
CA THR A 152 16.00 -14.49 1.46
C THR A 152 15.81 -14.77 2.96
N PRO A 153 15.48 -16.02 3.34
CA PRO A 153 15.24 -16.38 4.74
C PRO A 153 16.50 -16.17 5.60
N ALA A 154 16.34 -15.49 6.73
CA ALA A 154 17.41 -15.24 7.70
C ALA A 154 16.85 -15.24 9.14
N GLY A 155 17.74 -15.36 10.13
CA GLY A 155 17.35 -15.25 11.54
C GLY A 155 16.47 -16.38 12.08
N PHE A 156 16.55 -17.58 11.50
CA PHE A 156 15.72 -18.73 11.89
C PHE A 156 16.51 -20.04 11.93
N GLU A 157 15.96 -21.03 12.63
CA GLU A 157 16.40 -22.42 12.59
C GLU A 157 15.24 -23.37 12.27
N MET A 158 15.57 -24.58 11.83
CA MET A 158 14.59 -25.64 11.58
C MET A 158 14.62 -26.64 12.73
N ILE A 159 13.51 -26.75 13.46
CA ILE A 159 13.29 -27.73 14.53
C ILE A 159 12.13 -28.62 14.11
N ASP A 160 12.35 -29.93 14.00
CA ASP A 160 11.32 -30.91 13.63
C ASP A 160 10.54 -30.54 12.35
N GLY A 161 11.25 -30.00 11.35
CA GLY A 161 10.67 -29.57 10.09
C GLY A 161 9.89 -28.25 10.15
N LYS A 162 9.95 -27.52 11.26
CA LYS A 162 9.32 -26.20 11.44
C LYS A 162 10.36 -25.11 11.61
N ALA A 163 10.14 -23.97 10.96
CA ALA A 163 10.97 -22.79 11.12
C ALA A 163 10.63 -22.10 12.44
N HIS A 164 11.66 -21.74 13.21
CA HIS A 164 11.56 -20.98 14.46
C HIS A 164 12.46 -19.76 14.39
N ALA A 165 11.94 -18.59 14.78
CA ALA A 165 12.71 -17.36 14.80
C ALA A 165 13.79 -17.41 15.90
N LEU A 166 15.04 -17.20 15.52
CA LEU A 166 16.17 -16.98 16.44
C LEU A 166 16.41 -15.49 16.67
N ASP A 167 16.27 -14.69 15.61
CA ASP A 167 16.46 -13.24 15.65
C ASP A 167 15.42 -12.55 14.78
N TRP A 168 14.46 -11.89 15.41
CA TRP A 168 13.40 -11.15 14.73
C TRP A 168 13.92 -9.98 13.91
N TRP A 169 15.03 -9.37 14.30
CA TRP A 169 15.62 -8.28 13.53
C TRP A 169 16.17 -8.79 12.21
N ALA A 170 16.88 -9.92 12.23
CA ALA A 170 17.37 -10.58 11.02
C ALA A 170 16.23 -11.16 10.14
N VAL A 171 15.14 -11.62 10.75
CA VAL A 171 13.92 -12.05 10.02
C VAL A 171 13.29 -10.86 9.28
N ILE A 172 13.03 -9.75 9.97
CA ILE A 172 12.34 -8.58 9.43
C ILE A 172 13.24 -7.85 8.43
N PHE A 173 14.46 -7.52 8.81
CA PHE A 173 15.44 -6.81 7.99
C PHE A 173 16.41 -7.76 7.30
N ASN A 174 15.87 -8.82 6.70
CA ASN A 174 16.65 -9.74 5.87
C ASN A 174 17.26 -9.00 4.66
N PRO A 175 18.30 -9.57 4.00
CA PRO A 175 19.09 -8.84 3.00
C PRO A 175 18.30 -8.18 1.87
N SER A 176 17.19 -8.78 1.44
CA SER A 176 16.37 -8.23 0.34
C SER A 176 15.29 -7.25 0.78
N MET A 177 14.95 -7.19 2.09
CA MET A 177 13.80 -6.41 2.57
C MET A 177 13.91 -4.90 2.29
N PRO A 178 15.02 -4.21 2.61
CA PRO A 178 15.10 -2.77 2.38
C PRO A 178 14.93 -2.40 0.90
N TYR A 179 15.53 -3.17 0.00
CA TYR A 179 15.44 -2.95 -1.45
C TYR A 179 14.01 -3.18 -1.96
N ARG A 180 13.38 -4.30 -1.58
CA ARG A 180 12.01 -4.62 -1.97
C ARG A 180 11.01 -3.60 -1.45
N LEU A 181 11.16 -3.14 -0.21
CA LEU A 181 10.28 -2.14 0.39
C LEU A 181 10.40 -0.80 -0.35
N VAL A 182 11.62 -0.29 -0.54
CA VAL A 182 11.85 0.96 -1.27
C VAL A 182 11.29 0.86 -2.68
N HIS A 183 11.58 -0.23 -3.39
CA HIS A 183 11.10 -0.45 -4.75
C HIS A 183 9.57 -0.48 -4.84
N MET A 184 8.90 -1.15 -3.89
CA MET A 184 7.45 -1.25 -3.86
C MET A 184 6.77 0.09 -3.52
N LEU A 185 7.30 0.84 -2.56
CA LEU A 185 6.76 2.15 -2.18
C LEU A 185 6.90 3.17 -3.31
N LEU A 186 8.04 3.19 -3.99
CA LEU A 186 8.27 4.04 -5.17
C LEU A 186 7.35 3.63 -6.34
N ALA A 187 7.18 2.32 -6.58
CA ALA A 187 6.27 1.80 -7.61
C ALA A 187 4.80 2.19 -7.33
N SER A 188 4.36 2.16 -6.07
CA SER A 188 3.07 2.69 -5.67
C SER A 188 2.97 4.20 -5.95
N GLY A 189 4.01 4.96 -5.62
CA GLY A 189 4.11 6.39 -5.91
C GLY A 189 3.95 6.70 -7.40
N LEU A 190 4.63 5.95 -8.26
CA LEU A 190 4.48 6.06 -9.72
C LEU A 190 3.09 5.67 -10.20
N THR A 191 2.54 4.56 -9.68
CA THR A 191 1.19 4.10 -10.00
C THR A 191 0.17 5.22 -9.77
N VAL A 192 0.22 5.86 -8.60
CA VAL A 192 -0.68 6.98 -8.26
C VAL A 192 -0.38 8.22 -9.07
N SER A 193 0.90 8.52 -9.34
CA SER A 193 1.29 9.67 -10.16
C SER A 193 0.69 9.60 -11.56
N PHE A 194 0.81 8.45 -12.22
CA PHE A 194 0.24 8.22 -13.55
C PHE A 194 -1.28 8.06 -13.53
N LEU A 195 -1.86 7.45 -12.50
CA LEU A 195 -3.32 7.41 -12.33
C LEU A 195 -3.89 8.82 -12.24
N ILE A 196 -3.30 9.68 -11.40
CA ILE A 196 -3.73 11.06 -11.21
C ILE A 196 -3.55 11.88 -12.49
N ALA A 197 -2.37 11.80 -13.11
CA ALA A 197 -2.08 12.53 -14.33
C ALA A 197 -2.99 12.07 -15.48
N GLY A 198 -3.14 10.76 -15.68
CA GLY A 198 -3.97 10.18 -16.73
C GLY A 198 -5.44 10.54 -16.60
N CYS A 199 -6.05 10.33 -15.42
CA CYS A 199 -7.45 10.70 -15.22
C CYS A 199 -7.67 12.23 -15.30
N SER A 200 -6.71 13.04 -14.83
CA SER A 200 -6.83 14.50 -14.92
C SER A 200 -6.68 14.99 -16.36
N ALA A 201 -5.77 14.39 -17.15
CA ALA A 201 -5.64 14.67 -18.57
C ALA A 201 -6.90 14.27 -19.35
N LEU A 202 -7.52 13.13 -18.99
CA LEU A 202 -8.78 12.71 -19.57
C LEU A 202 -9.93 13.69 -19.23
N ARG A 203 -10.01 14.15 -17.98
CA ARG A 203 -10.96 15.21 -17.58
C ARG A 203 -10.74 16.49 -18.38
N TYR A 204 -9.48 16.88 -18.58
CA TYR A 204 -9.14 18.01 -19.43
C TYR A 204 -9.59 17.80 -20.89
N PHE A 205 -9.38 16.61 -21.45
CA PHE A 205 -9.85 16.29 -22.79
C PHE A 205 -11.38 16.44 -22.90
N TYR A 206 -12.14 16.00 -21.88
CA TYR A 206 -13.59 16.17 -21.80
C TYR A 206 -14.08 17.56 -21.38
N GLY A 207 -13.21 18.58 -21.42
CA GLY A 207 -13.62 19.98 -21.24
C GLY A 207 -13.56 20.50 -19.79
N ASP A 208 -13.14 19.69 -18.81
CA ASP A 208 -12.90 20.19 -17.45
C ASP A 208 -11.71 21.18 -17.47
N ARG A 209 -11.94 22.42 -17.04
CA ARG A 209 -10.91 23.47 -16.91
C ARG A 209 -10.74 23.93 -15.47
N SER A 210 -11.27 23.18 -14.50
CA SER A 210 -11.20 23.52 -13.08
C SER A 210 -9.76 23.56 -12.59
N GLU A 211 -9.48 24.50 -11.67
CA GLU A 211 -8.17 24.58 -11.03
C GLU A 211 -7.82 23.33 -10.23
N SER A 212 -8.81 22.62 -9.68
CA SER A 212 -8.58 21.39 -8.92
C SER A 212 -8.06 20.26 -9.82
N MET A 213 -8.58 20.16 -11.04
CA MET A 213 -8.05 19.26 -12.06
C MET A 213 -6.60 19.63 -12.40
N TRP A 214 -6.31 20.91 -12.67
CA TRP A 214 -4.95 21.34 -13.00
C TRP A 214 -3.94 21.08 -11.87
N LYS A 215 -4.35 21.31 -10.63
CA LYS A 215 -3.53 21.01 -9.44
C LYS A 215 -3.25 19.52 -9.30
N ALA A 216 -4.27 18.67 -9.52
CA ALA A 216 -4.09 17.23 -9.51
C ALA A 216 -3.15 16.78 -10.63
N LEU A 217 -3.39 17.23 -11.86
CA LEU A 217 -2.55 16.91 -13.03
C LEU A 217 -1.08 17.28 -12.78
N ARG A 218 -0.81 18.51 -12.34
CA ARG A 218 0.55 18.96 -12.01
C ARG A 218 1.16 18.10 -10.91
N THR A 219 0.42 17.79 -9.85
CA THR A 219 0.91 16.95 -8.75
C THR A 219 1.34 15.58 -9.26
N GLY A 220 0.52 14.93 -10.10
CA GLY A 220 0.88 13.64 -10.70
C GLY A 220 2.11 13.72 -11.60
N VAL A 221 2.20 14.73 -12.48
CA VAL A 221 3.34 14.89 -13.39
C VAL A 221 4.64 15.20 -12.65
N PHE A 222 4.62 16.12 -11.66
CA PHE A 222 5.80 16.45 -10.87
C PHE A 222 6.25 15.27 -10.01
N ALA A 223 5.31 14.55 -9.38
CA ALA A 223 5.63 13.36 -8.62
C ALA A 223 6.27 12.28 -9.51
N ALA A 224 5.71 12.02 -10.69
CA ALA A 224 6.31 11.09 -11.65
C ALA A 224 7.72 11.52 -12.06
N ALA A 225 7.92 12.80 -12.41
CA ALA A 225 9.23 13.31 -12.83
C ALA A 225 10.32 13.10 -11.76
N ILE A 226 9.96 13.18 -10.47
CA ILE A 226 10.88 12.93 -9.36
C ILE A 226 11.05 11.43 -9.10
N LEU A 227 9.96 10.67 -9.09
CA LEU A 227 9.97 9.26 -8.69
C LEU A 227 10.58 8.33 -9.74
N ILE A 228 10.46 8.65 -11.04
CA ILE A 228 11.01 7.81 -12.12
C ILE A 228 12.52 7.57 -11.97
N PRO A 229 13.39 8.59 -11.86
CA PRO A 229 14.83 8.35 -11.74
C PRO A 229 15.17 7.60 -10.45
N ILE A 230 14.46 7.87 -9.35
CA ILE A 230 14.66 7.17 -8.08
C ILE A 230 14.26 5.69 -8.19
N GLN A 231 13.13 5.39 -8.84
CA GLN A 231 12.68 4.02 -9.12
C GLN A 231 13.69 3.26 -9.98
N ILE A 232 14.22 3.89 -11.03
CA ILE A 232 15.21 3.28 -11.92
C ILE A 232 16.46 2.91 -11.12
N PHE A 233 16.98 3.85 -10.33
CA PHE A 233 18.14 3.59 -9.49
C PHE A 233 17.87 2.50 -8.43
N ALA A 234 16.76 2.60 -7.69
CA ALA A 234 16.40 1.61 -6.68
C ALA A 234 16.14 0.22 -7.30
N GLY A 235 15.61 0.17 -8.53
CA GLY A 235 15.44 -1.05 -9.30
C GLY A 235 16.76 -1.68 -9.73
N ASP A 236 17.71 -0.88 -10.20
CA ASP A 236 19.07 -1.35 -10.51
C ASP A 236 19.75 -1.92 -9.26
N GLN A 237 19.73 -1.18 -8.14
CA GLN A 237 20.31 -1.64 -6.88
C GLN A 237 19.65 -2.92 -6.36
N HIS A 238 18.32 -3.05 -6.51
CA HIS A 238 17.64 -4.31 -6.18
C HIS A 238 18.01 -5.45 -7.13
N GLY A 239 18.20 -5.18 -8.43
CA GLY A 239 18.59 -6.21 -9.40
C GLY A 239 20.02 -6.73 -9.21
N LEU A 240 20.90 -5.92 -8.60
CA LEU A 240 22.27 -6.31 -8.22
C LEU A 240 22.35 -7.04 -6.88
N ASN A 241 21.30 -6.94 -6.04
CA ASN A 241 21.20 -7.57 -4.72
C ASN A 241 20.86 -9.06 -4.82
#